data_AF-A0A0G4M2W1-F1
#
_entry.id   AF-A0A0G4M2W1-F1
#
_cell.length_a   1.000
_cell.length_b   1.000
_cell.length_c   1.000
_cell.angle_alpha   90.00
_cell.angle_beta   90.00
_cell.angle_gamma   90.00
#
_symmetry.space_group_name_H-M   'P 1'
#
loop_
_entity.id
_entity.type
_entity.pdbx_description
1 polymer ?
#
loop_
_entity_poly.entity_id
_entity_poly.type
_entity_poly.pdbx_seq_one_letter_code
_entity_poly.pdbx_strand_id
1 'polypeptide(L)'
;MSVNLFMSAISAALGQAFTPISGDPYLVWNYAAVSGISFIGGIAFWLCFRHLDSQEDKLNMLQKTEFLGTVQPNARHEQEEVVETKV
;
A
#
# COMPACT_ATOMS: atom_id res chain seq x y z
N MET A 1 6.63 5.11 15.94
CA MET A 1 6.71 6.55 15.63
C MET A 1 8.05 6.98 15.03
N SER A 2 9.18 6.33 15.35
CA SER A 2 10.52 6.69 14.87
C SER A 2 10.70 6.63 13.34
N VAL A 3 10.20 5.59 12.67
CA VAL A 3 10.34 5.43 11.20
C VAL A 3 9.58 6.53 10.45
N ASN A 4 8.42 6.95 10.94
CA ASN A 4 7.66 8.05 10.34
C ASN A 4 8.43 9.38 10.42
N LEU A 5 9.06 9.68 11.56
CA LEU A 5 9.88 10.89 11.73
C LEU A 5 11.12 10.85 10.83
N PHE A 6 11.72 9.67 10.69
CA PHE A 6 12.88 9.48 9.81
C PHE A 6 12.52 9.70 8.33
N MET A 7 11.37 9.20 7.86
CA MET A 7 10.90 9.49 6.50
C MET A 7 10.61 10.97 6.27
N SER A 8 10.00 11.65 7.24
CA SER A 8 9.78 13.11 7.16
C SER A 8 11.10 13.88 7.11
N ALA A 9 12.11 13.46 7.87
CA ALA A 9 13.44 14.08 7.84
C ALA A 9 14.13 13.91 6.48
N ILE A 10 14.02 12.73 5.86
CA ILE A 10 14.53 12.48 4.50
C ILE A 10 13.79 13.35 3.49
N SER A 11 12.47 13.45 3.57
CA SER A 11 11.69 14.31 2.67
C SER A 11 12.10 15.79 2.77
N ALA A 12 12.35 16.29 3.97
CA ALA A 12 12.82 17.66 4.17
C ALA A 12 14.24 17.88 3.62
N ALA A 13 15.14 16.90 3.79
CA ALA A 13 16.48 16.94 3.24
C ALA A 13 16.48 16.93 1.70
N LEU A 14 15.62 16.10 1.10
CA LEU A 14 15.41 16.08 -0.35
C LEU A 14 14.89 17.44 -0.85
N GLY A 15 13.88 18.00 -0.19
CA GLY A 15 13.36 19.33 -0.54
C GLY A 15 14.45 20.41 -0.56
N GLN A 16 15.36 20.40 0.41
CA GLN A 16 16.48 21.33 0.45
C GLN A 16 17.53 21.05 -0.64
N ALA A 17 17.76 19.79 -0.99
CA ALA A 17 18.67 19.40 -2.06
C ALA A 17 18.18 19.85 -3.46
N PHE A 18 16.87 20.01 -3.64
CA PHE A 18 16.27 20.50 -4.89
C PHE A 18 16.21 22.03 -4.99
N THR A 19 16.38 22.78 -3.89
CA THR A 19 16.42 24.25 -3.87
C THR A 19 17.38 24.89 -4.90
N PRO A 20 18.64 24.44 -5.08
CA PRO A 20 19.55 25.07 -6.05
C PRO A 20 19.21 24.81 -7.52
N ILE A 21 18.36 23.82 -7.83
CA ILE A 21 17.95 23.46 -9.20
C ILE A 21 16.73 24.28 -9.65
N SER A 22 16.09 25.03 -8.75
CA SER A 22 14.90 25.85 -9.03
C SER A 22 15.19 27.23 -9.64
N GLY A 23 16.45 27.52 -10.00
CA GLY A 23 16.81 28.73 -10.75
C GLY A 23 16.58 28.58 -12.26
N ASP A 24 16.28 29.68 -12.95
CA ASP A 24 16.16 29.76 -14.41
C ASP A 24 17.48 29.30 -15.08
N PRO A 25 17.53 28.34 -16.04
CA PRO A 25 16.48 27.61 -16.77
C PRO A 25 16.24 26.14 -16.35
N TYR A 26 16.68 25.72 -15.16
CA TYR A 26 16.69 24.31 -14.74
C TYR A 26 15.37 23.80 -14.12
N LEU A 27 14.33 24.64 -14.10
CA LEU A 27 13.04 24.31 -13.48
C LEU A 27 12.37 23.09 -14.14
N VAL A 28 12.46 22.97 -15.47
CA VAL A 28 11.93 21.82 -16.23
C VAL A 28 12.61 20.52 -15.80
N TRP A 29 13.92 20.58 -15.51
CA TRP A 29 14.70 19.43 -15.08
C TRP A 29 14.30 18.94 -13.68
N ASN A 30 13.90 19.85 -12.79
CA ASN A 30 13.40 19.51 -11.46
C ASN A 30 12.12 18.68 -11.55
N TYR A 31 11.11 19.17 -12.29
CA TYR A 31 9.86 18.43 -12.49
C TYR A 31 10.07 17.11 -13.25
N ALA A 32 10.96 17.09 -14.25
CA ALA A 32 11.29 15.87 -14.97
C ALA A 32 11.94 14.81 -14.06
N ALA A 33 12.85 15.21 -13.17
CA ALA A 33 13.50 14.31 -12.22
C ALA A 33 12.51 13.73 -11.21
N VAL A 34 11.65 14.57 -10.61
CA VAL A 34 10.62 14.11 -9.65
C VAL A 34 9.61 13.19 -10.32
N SER A 35 9.16 13.52 -11.54
CA SER A 35 8.28 12.67 -12.34
C SER A 35 8.91 11.32 -12.67
N GLY A 36 10.18 11.31 -13.09
CA GLY A 36 10.93 10.09 -13.40
C GLY A 36 11.12 9.20 -12.17
N ILE A 37 11.50 9.78 -11.03
CA ILE A 37 11.67 9.03 -9.77
C ILE A 37 10.32 8.46 -9.30
N SER A 38 9.22 9.21 -9.41
CA SER A 38 7.88 8.72 -9.06
C SER A 38 7.45 7.57 -9.97
N PHE A 39 7.70 7.66 -11.28
CA PHE A 39 7.38 6.61 -12.24
C PHE A 39 8.18 5.32 -11.97
N ILE A 40 9.50 5.45 -11.76
CA ILE A 40 10.38 4.33 -11.43
C ILE A 40 9.97 3.73 -10.07
N GLY A 41 9.65 4.57 -9.08
CA GLY A 41 9.19 4.14 -7.77
C GLY A 41 7.89 3.33 -7.84
N GLY A 42 6.93 3.76 -8.66
CA GLY A 42 5.70 3.01 -8.92
C GLY A 42 5.94 1.66 -9.61
N ILE A 43 6.82 1.62 -10.61
CA ILE A 43 7.19 0.35 -11.28
C ILE A 43 7.91 -0.59 -10.32
N ALA A 44 8.90 -0.09 -9.57
CA ALA A 44 9.65 -0.88 -8.60
C ALA A 44 8.76 -1.42 -7.49
N PHE A 45 7.81 -0.61 -7.01
CA PHE A 45 6.79 -1.03 -6.07
C PHE A 45 5.97 -2.19 -6.65
N TRP A 46 5.44 -2.05 -7.86
CA TRP A 46 4.67 -3.12 -8.48
C TRP A 46 5.46 -4.42 -8.66
N LEU A 47 6.73 -4.34 -9.07
CA LEU A 47 7.60 -5.51 -9.20
C LEU A 47 7.89 -6.19 -7.85
N CYS A 48 8.10 -5.42 -6.79
CA CYS A 48 8.38 -5.96 -5.46
C CYS A 48 7.13 -6.59 -4.82
N PHE A 49 5.97 -5.94 -4.98
CA PHE A 49 4.74 -6.34 -4.30
C PHE A 49 3.90 -7.35 -5.08
N ARG A 50 4.08 -7.55 -6.40
CA ARG A 50 3.26 -8.56 -7.12
C ARG A 50 3.40 -9.98 -6.59
N HIS A 51 4.55 -10.31 -5.99
CA HIS A 51 4.76 -11.61 -5.38
C HIS A 51 4.03 -11.72 -4.04
N LEU A 52 3.93 -10.61 -3.30
CA LEU A 52 3.22 -10.54 -2.03
C LEU A 52 1.71 -10.62 -2.27
N ASP A 53 1.18 -9.87 -3.25
CA ASP A 53 -0.24 -9.93 -3.65
C ASP A 53 -0.64 -11.36 -4.06
N SER A 54 0.17 -12.05 -4.86
CA SER A 54 -0.11 -13.44 -5.25
C SER A 54 -0.08 -14.42 -4.08
N GLN A 55 0.68 -14.13 -3.02
CA GLN A 55 0.67 -14.93 -1.79
C GLN A 55 -0.57 -14.64 -0.96
N GLU A 56 -0.98 -13.38 -0.85
CA GLU A 56 -2.24 -13.01 -0.19
C GLU A 56 -3.46 -13.64 -0.90
N ASP A 57 -3.51 -13.61 -2.23
CA ASP A 57 -4.56 -14.28 -3.01
C ASP A 57 -4.61 -15.78 -2.75
N LYS A 58 -3.44 -16.45 -2.70
CA LYS A 58 -3.36 -17.87 -2.40
C LYS A 58 -3.83 -18.19 -0.98
N LEU A 59 -3.50 -17.33 -0.02
CA LEU A 59 -3.93 -17.45 1.38
C LEU A 59 -5.44 -17.17 1.54
N ASN A 60 -5.98 -16.21 0.78
CA ASN A 60 -7.42 -15.92 0.73
C ASN A 60 -8.22 -17.03 0.05
N MET A 61 -7.62 -17.78 -0.88
CA MET A 61 -8.24 -18.97 -1.48
C MET A 61 -8.17 -20.22 -0.59
N LEU A 62 -7.48 -20.17 0.55
CA LEU A 62 -7.59 -21.23 1.55
C LEU A 62 -8.96 -21.11 2.22
N GLN A 63 -9.67 -22.23 2.33
CA GLN A 63 -10.94 -22.34 3.03
C GLN A 63 -10.78 -21.71 4.43
N LYS A 64 -11.53 -20.64 4.74
CA LYS A 64 -11.58 -20.06 6.10
C LYS A 64 -11.77 -21.24 7.06
N THR A 65 -10.81 -21.40 7.97
CA THR A 65 -10.88 -22.48 8.95
C THR A 65 -12.20 -22.36 9.71
N GLU A 66 -12.94 -23.46 9.76
CA GLU A 66 -14.17 -23.63 10.54
C GLU A 66 -13.83 -23.69 12.03
N PHE A 67 -13.01 -22.78 12.53
CA PHE A 67 -12.87 -22.58 13.96
C PHE A 67 -13.79 -21.43 14.35
N LEU A 68 -15.04 -21.78 14.64
CA LEU A 68 -15.96 -20.95 15.38
C LEU A 68 -15.38 -20.77 16.79
N GLY A 69 -14.54 -19.76 16.97
CA GLY A 69 -14.09 -19.34 18.29
C GLY A 69 -15.31 -19.17 19.19
N THR A 70 -15.25 -19.76 20.38
CA THR A 70 -16.36 -19.97 21.33
C THR A 70 -17.15 -18.71 21.73
N VAL A 71 -16.74 -17.50 21.32
CA VAL A 71 -17.45 -16.25 21.61
C VAL A 71 -17.33 -15.26 20.44
N GLN A 72 -18.17 -15.39 19.41
CA GLN A 72 -18.54 -14.28 18.52
C GLN A 72 -20.06 -14.13 18.49
N PRO A 73 -20.65 -13.08 19.08
CA PRO A 73 -22.10 -12.91 19.18
C PRO A 73 -22.79 -12.59 17.85
N ASN A 74 -22.05 -12.23 16.79
CA ASN A 74 -22.63 -11.79 15.51
C ASN A 74 -22.56 -12.84 14.39
N ALA A 75 -21.84 -13.95 14.58
CA ALA A 75 -21.63 -14.96 13.53
C ALA A 75 -22.87 -15.79 13.19
N ARG A 76 -23.89 -15.80 14.06
CA ARG A 76 -25.17 -16.50 13.82
C ARG A 76 -26.04 -15.78 12.79
N HIS A 77 -26.01 -14.45 12.74
CA HIS A 77 -26.85 -13.66 11.84
C HIS A 77 -26.43 -13.82 10.36
N GLU A 78 -25.12 -13.89 10.07
CA GLU A 78 -24.62 -14.13 8.71
C GLU A 78 -24.92 -15.55 8.21
N GLN A 79 -25.03 -16.55 9.10
CA GLN A 79 -25.39 -17.92 8.69
C GLN A 79 -26.90 -18.06 8.40
N GLU A 80 -27.77 -17.41 9.19
CA GLU A 80 -29.22 -17.40 8.92
C GLU A 80 -29.55 -16.67 7.61
N GLU A 81 -28.92 -15.51 7.33
CA GLU A 81 -29.18 -14.73 6.12
C GLU A 81 -28.72 -15.44 4.83
N VAL A 82 -27.60 -16.18 4.88
CA VAL A 82 -27.10 -16.97 3.74
C VAL A 82 -27.96 -18.22 3.48
N VAL A 83 -28.60 -18.78 4.52
CA VAL A 83 -29.55 -19.89 4.37
C VAL A 83 -30.88 -19.39 3.83
N GLU A 84 -31.37 -18.23 4.28
CA GLU A 84 -32.65 -17.65 3.84
C GLU A 84 -32.60 -17.14 2.38
N THR A 85 -31.47 -16.61 1.93
CA THR A 85 -31.29 -16.15 0.53
C THR A 85 -31.25 -17.31 -0.48
N LYS A 86 -31.03 -18.55 -0.02
CA LYS A 86 -30.92 -19.74 -0.88
C LYS A 86 -32.22 -20.56 -1.00
N VAL A 87 -33.34 -20.08 -0.43
CA VAL A 87 -34.67 -20.70 -0.53
C VAL A 87 -35.51 -20.05 -1.62
#